data_AF-A0A1Z4QJB8-F1
#
_entry.id   AF-A0A1Z4QJB8-F1
#
_cell.length_a   1.000
_cell.length_b   1.000
_cell.length_c   1.000
_cell.angle_alpha   90.00
_cell.angle_beta   90.00
_cell.angle_gamma   90.00
#
_symmetry.space_group_name_H-M   'P 1'
#
loop_
_entity.id
_entity.type
_entity.pdbx_description
1 polymer ?
#
loop_
_entity_poly.entity_id
_entity_poly.type
_entity_poly.pdbx_seq_one_letter_code
_entity_poly.pdbx_strand_id
1 'polypeptide(L)'
;MLIGNEIDRLRQAILATVASPVIGSIEDYAWEAIFHFVKDIPLADPALGRSKLLYDAVSFVTKTGWSLKSLQLSNLTVGNTFFFVIQRADIIRKADLLGFPGLTELSSPGELGTAIIQHWNEKIITSRSSQDVVNSYEGILLKTIRGNEYIYCEYPLHPLDPTSFTWAWTVDRKTGKSGVGLQGSIAGKTELVWYKNQKQLFRARTIPPQAVQINIERVRLTPENYVKTILTALQEQISQHHPNYEPGE
;
A
#
# COMPACT_ATOMS: atom_id res chain seq x y z
N MET A 1 -1.22 14.86 0.88
CA MET A 1 -2.65 14.63 0.59
C MET A 1 -2.92 14.98 -0.86
N LEU A 2 -3.94 14.41 -1.49
CA LEU A 2 -4.25 14.77 -2.88
C LEU A 2 -4.78 16.19 -2.98
N ILE A 3 -4.37 16.91 -4.01
CA ILE A 3 -4.90 18.23 -4.39
C ILE A 3 -5.99 18.11 -5.46
N GLY A 4 -6.74 19.19 -5.75
CA GLY A 4 -7.96 19.15 -6.57
C GLY A 4 -7.84 18.39 -7.90
N ASN A 5 -6.85 18.72 -8.73
CA ASN A 5 -6.62 18.03 -10.00
C ASN A 5 -6.25 16.55 -9.83
N GLU A 6 -5.50 16.20 -8.77
CA GLU A 6 -5.16 14.81 -8.45
C GLU A 6 -6.39 14.00 -8.01
N ILE A 7 -7.35 14.62 -7.30
CA ILE A 7 -8.62 13.99 -6.93
C ILE A 7 -9.45 13.67 -8.18
N ASP A 8 -9.49 14.58 -9.15
CA ASP A 8 -10.21 14.36 -10.40
C ASP A 8 -9.55 13.26 -11.25
N ARG A 9 -8.21 13.26 -11.36
CA ARG A 9 -7.46 12.17 -11.98
C ARG A 9 -7.73 10.83 -11.29
N LEU A 10 -7.79 10.81 -9.95
CA LEU A 10 -8.07 9.59 -9.21
C LEU A 10 -9.48 9.08 -9.53
N ARG A 11 -10.48 9.96 -9.58
CA ARG A 11 -11.85 9.60 -9.96
C ARG A 11 -11.89 9.02 -11.38
N GLN A 12 -11.25 9.69 -12.35
CA GLN A 12 -11.18 9.22 -13.74
C GLN A 12 -10.49 7.85 -13.86
N ALA A 13 -9.37 7.66 -13.16
CA ALA A 13 -8.61 6.41 -13.19
C ALA A 13 -9.39 5.25 -12.54
N ILE A 14 -10.09 5.50 -11.43
CA ILE A 14 -10.99 4.51 -10.82
C ILE A 14 -12.11 4.14 -11.79
N LEU A 15 -12.78 5.12 -12.41
CA LEU A 15 -13.84 4.89 -13.39
C LEU A 15 -13.34 4.03 -14.56
N ALA A 16 -12.23 4.41 -15.18
CA ALA A 16 -11.66 3.69 -16.31
C ALA A 16 -11.26 2.25 -15.93
N THR A 17 -10.64 2.07 -14.76
CA THR A 17 -10.20 0.76 -14.30
C THR A 17 -11.37 -0.16 -13.98
N VAL A 18 -12.41 0.37 -13.33
CA VAL A 18 -13.61 -0.40 -12.98
C VAL A 18 -14.47 -0.72 -14.20
N ALA A 19 -14.43 0.13 -15.24
CA ALA A 19 -15.09 -0.13 -16.51
C ALA A 19 -14.47 -1.28 -17.30
N SER A 20 -13.18 -1.55 -17.10
CA SER A 20 -12.49 -2.65 -17.75
C SER A 20 -13.08 -4.02 -17.35
N PRO A 21 -13.48 -4.88 -18.30
CA PRO A 21 -13.99 -6.22 -18.00
C PRO A 21 -12.91 -7.17 -17.51
N VAL A 22 -11.61 -6.87 -17.71
CA VAL A 22 -10.50 -7.75 -17.33
C VAL A 22 -9.94 -7.48 -15.93
N ILE A 23 -10.33 -6.36 -15.29
CA ILE A 23 -9.90 -6.04 -13.92
C ILE A 23 -11.00 -6.41 -12.92
N GLY A 24 -10.77 -7.42 -12.08
CA GLY A 24 -11.74 -7.82 -11.06
C GLY A 24 -11.90 -6.78 -9.94
N SER A 25 -10.79 -6.18 -9.52
CA SER A 25 -10.67 -5.31 -8.36
C SER A 25 -9.44 -4.40 -8.51
N ILE A 26 -9.45 -3.19 -7.93
CA ILE A 26 -8.26 -2.31 -7.91
C ILE A 26 -7.34 -2.77 -6.78
N GLU A 27 -6.30 -3.53 -7.15
CA GLU A 27 -5.34 -4.17 -6.24
C GLU A 27 -3.94 -4.17 -6.84
N ASP A 28 -2.93 -4.34 -5.97
CA ASP A 28 -1.52 -4.48 -6.33
C ASP A 28 -1.08 -3.48 -7.43
N TYR A 29 -0.62 -3.99 -8.57
CA TYR A 29 -0.11 -3.18 -9.66
C TYR A 29 -1.16 -2.25 -10.30
N ALA A 30 -2.45 -2.61 -10.30
CA ALA A 30 -3.49 -1.72 -10.80
C ALA A 30 -3.59 -0.45 -9.93
N TRP A 31 -3.46 -0.59 -8.61
CA TRP A 31 -3.43 0.57 -7.73
C TRP A 31 -2.18 1.43 -7.95
N GLU A 32 -1.02 0.80 -8.11
CA GLU A 32 0.23 1.51 -8.38
C GLU A 32 0.16 2.31 -9.69
N ALA A 33 -0.34 1.69 -10.76
CA ALA A 33 -0.48 2.34 -12.07
C ALA A 33 -1.43 3.55 -11.99
N ILE A 34 -2.57 3.40 -11.31
CA ILE A 34 -3.49 4.51 -11.02
C ILE A 34 -2.76 5.61 -10.25
N PHE A 35 -2.00 5.27 -9.21
CA PHE A 35 -1.34 6.26 -8.37
C PHE A 35 -0.25 7.03 -9.14
N HIS A 36 0.52 6.34 -9.97
CA HIS A 36 1.48 6.95 -10.89
C HIS A 36 0.80 7.93 -11.84
N PHE A 37 -0.33 7.52 -12.45
CA PHE A 37 -1.15 8.43 -13.25
C PHE A 37 -1.60 9.62 -12.41
N VAL A 38 -2.19 9.44 -11.23
CA VAL A 38 -2.69 10.54 -10.39
C VAL A 38 -1.60 11.55 -10.05
N LYS A 39 -0.41 11.07 -9.68
CA LYS A 39 0.72 11.87 -9.24
C LYS A 39 1.63 12.39 -10.35
N ASP A 40 1.31 12.07 -11.61
CA ASP A 40 2.15 12.38 -12.76
C ASP A 40 3.58 11.82 -12.65
N ILE A 41 3.70 10.61 -12.11
CA ILE A 41 4.98 9.93 -11.93
C ILE A 41 5.14 8.90 -13.05
N PRO A 42 6.26 8.91 -13.81
CA PRO A 42 6.52 7.88 -14.81
C PRO A 42 6.42 6.48 -14.22
N LEU A 43 5.66 5.62 -14.88
CA LEU A 43 5.50 4.21 -14.52
C LEU A 43 6.40 3.36 -15.41
N ALA A 44 7.28 2.57 -14.81
CA ALA A 44 8.10 1.62 -15.56
C ALA A 44 7.24 0.44 -16.04
N ASP A 45 7.53 -0.06 -17.24
CA ASP A 45 6.91 -1.28 -17.76
C ASP A 45 7.29 -2.48 -16.87
N PRO A 46 6.30 -3.14 -16.22
CA PRO A 46 6.57 -4.26 -15.33
C PRO A 46 7.16 -5.47 -16.06
N ALA A 47 6.99 -5.59 -17.38
CA ALA A 47 7.56 -6.67 -18.18
C ALA A 47 9.10 -6.58 -18.31
N LEU A 48 9.68 -5.39 -18.08
CA LEU A 48 11.14 -5.18 -18.12
C LEU A 48 11.85 -5.58 -16.82
N GLY A 49 11.11 -6.16 -15.87
CA GLY A 49 11.62 -6.62 -14.58
C GLY A 49 11.35 -5.59 -13.48
N ARG A 50 10.88 -6.09 -12.34
CA ARG A 50 10.55 -5.26 -11.17
C ARG A 50 11.18 -5.83 -9.91
N SER A 51 11.89 -4.97 -9.18
CA SER A 51 12.31 -5.26 -7.82
C SER A 51 11.24 -4.80 -6.83
N LYS A 52 10.87 -5.67 -5.88
CA LYS A 52 9.90 -5.31 -4.83
C LYS A 52 10.56 -4.41 -3.78
N LEU A 53 10.37 -3.12 -3.93
CA LEU A 53 10.87 -2.09 -3.02
C LEU A 53 9.81 -1.71 -1.97
N LEU A 54 10.15 -0.80 -1.04
CA LEU A 54 9.16 -0.32 -0.05
C LEU A 54 8.25 0.74 -0.65
N TYR A 55 8.84 1.70 -1.38
CA TYR A 55 8.07 2.71 -2.08
C TYR A 55 7.73 2.21 -3.47
N ASP A 56 6.44 2.07 -3.72
CA ASP A 56 5.90 1.61 -4.99
C ASP A 56 5.89 2.76 -6.01
N ALA A 57 5.76 4.00 -5.54
CA ALA A 57 5.89 5.22 -6.35
C ALA A 57 6.89 6.19 -5.71
N VAL A 58 7.74 6.81 -6.53
CA VAL A 58 8.72 7.82 -6.09
C VAL A 58 8.72 9.02 -7.03
N SER A 59 8.49 10.21 -6.49
CA SER A 59 8.69 11.47 -7.19
C SER A 59 10.13 11.94 -7.00
N PHE A 60 10.95 11.88 -8.04
CA PHE A 60 12.34 12.33 -7.98
C PHE A 60 12.49 13.84 -7.83
N VAL A 61 11.49 14.61 -8.25
CA VAL A 61 11.46 16.08 -8.13
C VAL A 61 11.29 16.49 -6.67
N THR A 62 10.33 15.88 -5.97
CA THR A 62 10.02 16.24 -4.58
C THR A 62 10.71 15.33 -3.54
N LYS A 63 11.45 14.32 -4.01
CA LYS A 63 12.03 13.23 -3.20
C LYS A 63 10.99 12.58 -2.28
N THR A 64 9.77 12.41 -2.79
CA THR A 64 8.65 11.84 -2.04
C THR A 64 8.40 10.40 -2.48
N GLY A 65 8.30 9.48 -1.53
CA GLY A 65 8.03 8.07 -1.76
C GLY A 65 6.75 7.60 -1.08
N TRP A 66 5.96 6.80 -1.78
CA TRP A 66 4.71 6.22 -1.29
C TRP A 66 4.78 4.70 -1.28
N SER A 67 4.57 4.10 -0.10
CA SER A 67 4.23 2.68 0.02
C SER A 67 2.74 2.53 -0.20
N LEU A 68 2.35 1.89 -1.29
CA LEU A 68 0.98 1.83 -1.77
C LEU A 68 0.29 0.55 -1.28
N LYS A 69 -0.94 0.69 -0.80
CA LYS A 69 -1.78 -0.43 -0.37
C LYS A 69 -3.21 -0.22 -0.85
N SER A 70 -3.88 -1.30 -1.19
CA SER A 70 -5.33 -1.27 -1.39
C SER A 70 -5.99 -2.28 -0.47
N LEU A 71 -7.14 -1.94 0.10
CA LEU A 71 -7.87 -2.83 1.02
C LEU A 71 -9.36 -2.79 0.73
N GLN A 72 -9.98 -3.96 0.74
CA GLN A 72 -11.42 -4.07 0.76
C GLN A 72 -11.91 -4.08 2.21
N LEU A 73 -12.80 -3.15 2.55
CA LEU A 73 -13.46 -3.09 3.86
C LEU A 73 -14.98 -3.22 3.69
N SER A 74 -15.67 -3.64 4.74
CA SER A 74 -17.13 -3.72 4.76
C SER A 74 -17.79 -2.34 4.92
N ASN A 75 -17.10 -1.38 5.52
CA ASN A 75 -17.58 -0.03 5.79
C ASN A 75 -16.43 0.99 5.77
N LEU A 76 -16.63 2.11 5.09
CA LEU A 76 -15.67 3.21 4.92
C LEU A 76 -15.98 4.45 5.78
N THR A 77 -16.57 4.28 6.97
CA THR A 77 -16.89 5.41 7.86
C THR A 77 -15.63 6.06 8.43
N VAL A 78 -15.56 7.40 8.40
CA VAL A 78 -14.50 8.19 9.06
C VAL A 78 -14.41 7.81 10.54
N GLY A 79 -13.19 7.66 11.07
CA GLY A 79 -12.96 7.20 12.44
C GLY A 79 -12.90 5.67 12.59
N ASN A 80 -13.30 4.89 11.58
CA ASN A 80 -13.10 3.44 11.62
C ASN A 80 -11.60 3.11 11.55
N THR A 81 -11.19 2.14 12.37
CA THR A 81 -9.84 1.59 12.37
C THR A 81 -9.78 0.34 11.51
N PHE A 82 -8.73 0.22 10.71
CA PHE A 82 -8.45 -0.93 9.87
C PHE A 82 -6.99 -1.38 10.05
N PHE A 83 -6.75 -2.66 9.80
CA PHE A 83 -5.42 -3.26 9.85
C PHE A 83 -4.98 -3.68 8.46
N PHE A 84 -3.70 -3.48 8.16
CA PHE A 84 -3.11 -3.93 6.91
C PHE A 84 -1.67 -4.39 7.12
N VAL A 85 -1.22 -5.30 6.26
CA VAL A 85 0.15 -5.81 6.31
C VAL A 85 1.10 -4.73 5.81
N ILE A 86 2.03 -4.31 6.68
CA ILE A 86 3.12 -3.37 6.32
C ILE A 86 4.37 -4.12 5.87
N GLN A 87 4.61 -5.32 6.40
CA GLN A 87 5.69 -6.19 5.93
C GLN A 87 5.48 -7.65 6.35
N ARG A 88 6.19 -8.56 5.67
CA ARG A 88 6.53 -9.85 6.26
C ARG A 88 7.71 -9.63 7.23
N ALA A 89 7.52 -9.97 8.49
CA ALA A 89 8.48 -9.80 9.58
C ALA A 89 8.89 -11.19 10.11
N ASP A 90 9.92 -11.78 9.49
CA ASP A 90 10.52 -13.04 9.94
C ASP A 90 11.68 -12.76 10.90
N ILE A 91 11.35 -12.15 12.04
CA ILE A 91 12.33 -11.65 13.02
C ILE A 91 13.16 -12.76 13.66
N ILE A 92 12.62 -13.97 13.77
CA ILE A 92 13.34 -15.12 14.35
C ILE A 92 14.45 -15.58 13.41
N ARG A 93 14.16 -15.74 12.11
CA ARG A 93 15.19 -16.12 11.12
C ARG A 93 16.24 -15.02 10.92
N LYS A 94 15.85 -13.75 11.14
CA LYS A 94 16.73 -12.58 10.99
C LYS A 94 17.36 -12.14 12.30
N ALA A 95 17.21 -12.91 13.37
CA ALA A 95 17.54 -12.51 14.74
C ALA A 95 18.98 -11.98 14.86
N ASP A 96 19.97 -12.74 14.36
CA ASP A 96 21.38 -12.35 14.42
C ASP A 96 21.67 -11.05 13.64
N LEU A 97 21.10 -10.91 12.44
CA LEU A 97 21.26 -9.71 11.61
C LEU A 97 20.64 -8.47 12.26
N LEU A 98 19.58 -8.66 13.04
CA LEU A 98 18.88 -7.60 13.76
C LEU A 98 19.53 -7.29 15.12
N GLY A 99 20.56 -8.04 15.54
CA GLY A 99 21.22 -7.85 16.84
C GLY A 99 20.54 -8.53 18.03
N PHE A 100 19.73 -9.57 17.78
CA PHE A 100 19.01 -10.33 18.81
C PHE A 100 19.42 -11.81 18.80
N PRO A 101 20.70 -12.17 19.05
CA PRO A 101 21.14 -13.56 18.98
C PRO A 101 20.34 -14.43 19.96
N GLY A 102 19.83 -15.57 19.46
CA GLY A 102 19.02 -16.50 20.25
C GLY A 102 17.55 -16.10 20.44
N LEU A 103 17.04 -15.09 19.72
CA LEU A 103 15.61 -14.75 19.73
C LEU A 103 14.77 -15.95 19.28
N THR A 104 13.78 -16.34 20.09
CA THR A 104 12.83 -17.42 19.76
C THR A 104 11.40 -16.97 19.98
N GLU A 105 10.41 -17.77 19.55
CA GLU A 105 9.00 -17.49 19.86
C GLU A 105 8.67 -17.49 21.35
N LEU A 106 9.54 -18.07 22.19
CA LEU A 106 9.40 -18.13 23.64
C LEU A 106 10.02 -16.92 24.34
N SER A 107 10.75 -16.07 23.62
CA SER A 107 11.29 -14.81 24.14
C SER A 107 10.18 -13.90 24.66
N SER A 108 10.54 -12.97 25.53
CA SER A 108 9.56 -12.09 26.16
C SER A 108 8.85 -11.22 25.09
N PRO A 109 7.59 -10.81 25.34
CA PRO A 109 6.88 -9.88 24.46
C PRO A 109 7.67 -8.61 24.14
N GLY A 110 8.42 -8.09 25.13
CA GLY A 110 9.26 -6.90 24.96
C GLY A 110 10.45 -7.13 24.01
N GLU A 111 11.16 -8.26 24.14
CA GLU A 111 12.27 -8.60 23.23
C GLU A 111 11.78 -8.81 21.79
N LEU A 112 10.70 -9.58 21.62
CA LEU A 112 10.08 -9.79 20.31
C LEU A 112 9.59 -8.46 19.70
N GLY A 113 8.95 -7.63 20.51
CA GLY A 113 8.50 -6.29 20.12
C GLY A 113 9.65 -5.42 19.65
N THR A 114 10.76 -5.41 20.39
CA THR A 114 11.97 -4.63 20.03
C THR A 114 12.55 -5.11 18.69
N ALA A 115 12.64 -6.42 18.47
CA ALA A 115 13.11 -6.99 17.20
C ALA A 115 12.18 -6.66 16.02
N ILE A 116 10.85 -6.64 16.24
CA ILE A 116 9.86 -6.22 15.23
C ILE A 116 10.07 -4.77 14.82
N ILE A 117 10.22 -3.87 15.79
CA ILE A 117 10.45 -2.44 15.54
C ILE A 117 11.78 -2.24 14.80
N GLN A 118 12.86 -2.89 15.25
CA GLN A 118 14.16 -2.83 14.59
C GLN A 118 14.06 -3.26 13.13
N HIS A 119 13.46 -4.42 12.87
CA HIS A 119 13.32 -4.95 11.51
C HIS A 119 12.51 -4.01 10.60
N TRP A 120 11.45 -3.40 11.12
CA TRP A 120 10.68 -2.42 10.35
C TRP A 120 11.44 -1.12 10.10
N ASN A 121 12.12 -0.60 11.12
CA ASN A 121 12.87 0.65 11.01
C ASN A 121 14.03 0.52 10.03
N GLU A 122 14.79 -0.58 10.08
CA GLU A 122 15.83 -0.87 9.10
C GLU A 122 15.28 -0.92 7.67
N LYS A 123 14.10 -1.51 7.47
CA LYS A 123 13.44 -1.55 6.17
C LYS A 123 13.12 -0.15 5.65
N ILE A 124 12.58 0.73 6.51
CA ILE A 124 12.32 2.13 6.15
C ILE A 124 13.64 2.84 5.82
N ILE A 125 14.62 2.80 6.72
CA ILE A 125 15.89 3.54 6.57
C ILE A 125 16.62 3.11 5.29
N THR A 126 16.77 1.79 5.09
CA THR A 126 17.45 1.24 3.92
C THR A 126 16.71 1.60 2.64
N SER A 127 15.38 1.46 2.61
CA SER A 127 14.61 1.78 1.41
C SER A 127 14.56 3.28 1.11
N ARG A 128 14.57 4.16 2.12
CA ARG A 128 14.70 5.61 1.90
C ARG A 128 16.03 5.96 1.27
N SER A 129 17.12 5.39 1.78
CA SER A 129 18.45 5.61 1.22
C SER A 129 18.56 5.05 -0.19
N SER A 130 18.08 3.84 -0.45
CA SER A 130 18.23 3.18 -1.76
C SER A 130 17.34 3.78 -2.85
N GLN A 131 16.21 4.39 -2.48
CA GLN A 131 15.25 4.99 -3.41
C GLN A 131 15.32 6.53 -3.42
N ASP A 132 16.29 7.12 -2.72
CA ASP A 132 16.50 8.57 -2.62
C ASP A 132 15.23 9.33 -2.15
N VAL A 133 14.63 8.85 -1.06
CA VAL A 133 13.37 9.37 -0.50
C VAL A 133 13.60 10.18 0.78
N VAL A 134 13.19 11.45 0.73
CA VAL A 134 13.19 12.40 1.87
C VAL A 134 11.83 12.44 2.56
N ASN A 135 10.74 12.53 1.79
CA ASN A 135 9.39 12.57 2.33
C ASN A 135 8.72 11.21 2.13
N SER A 136 8.23 10.59 3.19
CA SER A 136 7.79 9.20 3.14
C SER A 136 6.36 9.04 3.62
N TYR A 137 5.54 8.35 2.83
CA TYR A 137 4.12 8.17 3.09
C TYR A 137 3.64 6.74 2.83
N GLU A 138 2.57 6.36 3.52
CA GLU A 138 1.68 5.26 3.15
C GLU A 138 0.51 5.84 2.35
N GLY A 139 0.32 5.39 1.11
CA GLY A 139 -0.83 5.75 0.28
C GLY A 139 -1.82 4.57 0.19
N ILE A 140 -2.99 4.72 0.80
CA ILE A 140 -3.93 3.62 0.99
C ILE A 140 -5.24 3.90 0.26
N LEU A 141 -5.60 3.04 -0.70
CA LEU A 141 -6.92 3.02 -1.33
C LEU A 141 -7.82 2.00 -0.63
N LEU A 142 -8.81 2.47 0.10
CA LEU A 142 -9.88 1.67 0.69
C LEU A 142 -11.04 1.58 -0.29
N LYS A 143 -11.69 0.41 -0.34
CA LYS A 143 -12.83 0.16 -1.24
C LYS A 143 -13.84 -0.77 -0.59
N THR A 144 -15.11 -0.65 -0.98
CA THR A 144 -16.14 -1.64 -0.62
C THR A 144 -16.15 -2.81 -1.61
N ILE A 145 -16.73 -3.94 -1.21
CA ILE A 145 -16.88 -5.13 -2.08
C ILE A 145 -17.67 -4.84 -3.36
N ARG A 146 -18.60 -3.87 -3.32
CA ARG A 146 -19.40 -3.47 -4.48
C ARG A 146 -18.58 -2.68 -5.50
N GLY A 147 -17.48 -2.05 -5.08
CA GLY A 147 -16.61 -1.26 -5.96
C GLY A 147 -17.29 0.01 -6.48
N ASN A 148 -18.17 0.60 -5.67
CA ASN A 148 -18.84 1.87 -5.93
C ASN A 148 -18.35 2.99 -5.00
N GLU A 149 -17.77 2.64 -3.85
CA GLU A 149 -17.31 3.54 -2.82
C GLU A 149 -15.81 3.31 -2.58
N TYR A 150 -15.05 4.40 -2.60
CA TYR A 150 -13.61 4.42 -2.43
C TYR A 150 -13.22 5.53 -1.47
N ILE A 151 -12.18 5.28 -0.66
CA ILE A 151 -11.52 6.29 0.15
C ILE A 151 -10.02 6.22 -0.07
N TYR A 152 -9.39 7.33 -0.43
CA TYR A 152 -7.95 7.46 -0.39
C TYR A 152 -7.49 8.14 0.90
N CYS A 153 -6.56 7.48 1.60
CA CYS A 153 -5.91 7.98 2.80
C CYS A 153 -4.40 8.07 2.58
N GLU A 154 -3.77 9.07 3.17
CA GLU A 154 -2.31 9.22 3.18
C GLU A 154 -1.82 9.45 4.61
N TYR A 155 -0.77 8.73 5.01
CA TYR A 155 -0.19 8.84 6.35
C TYR A 155 1.32 9.01 6.27
N PRO A 156 1.94 9.84 7.11
CA PRO A 156 3.39 9.87 7.23
C PRO A 156 3.94 8.49 7.62
N LEU A 157 5.04 8.11 6.96
CA LEU A 157 5.75 6.87 7.19
C LEU A 157 7.14 7.17 7.74
N HIS A 158 7.23 7.12 9.06
CA HIS A 158 8.48 7.32 9.80
C HIS A 158 8.89 6.04 10.53
N PRO A 159 10.18 5.87 10.83
CA PRO A 159 10.63 4.90 11.81
C PRO A 159 9.81 5.02 13.09
N LEU A 160 9.46 3.89 13.67
CA LEU A 160 8.71 3.81 14.91
C LEU A 160 9.65 4.03 16.09
N ASP A 161 9.20 4.77 17.10
CA ASP A 161 9.91 4.86 18.37
C ASP A 161 9.71 3.56 19.16
N PRO A 162 10.77 2.78 19.44
CA PRO A 162 10.66 1.53 20.18
C PRO A 162 10.17 1.72 21.61
N THR A 163 10.37 2.90 22.21
CA THR A 163 10.01 3.17 23.61
C THR A 163 8.53 3.50 23.80
N SER A 164 7.81 3.79 22.71
CA SER A 164 6.40 4.16 22.73
C SER A 164 5.44 2.98 22.90
N PHE A 165 5.90 1.74 22.72
CA PHE A 165 5.04 0.55 22.64
C PHE A 165 5.06 -0.28 23.93
N THR A 166 3.89 -0.70 24.37
CA THR A 166 3.73 -1.83 25.29
C THR A 166 3.36 -3.08 24.51
N TRP A 167 3.99 -4.21 24.85
CA TRP A 167 3.86 -5.46 24.10
C TRP A 167 3.21 -6.55 24.93
N ALA A 168 2.20 -7.21 24.37
CA ALA A 168 1.53 -8.35 24.99
C ALA A 168 1.03 -9.33 23.94
N TRP A 169 1.04 -10.62 24.28
CA TRP A 169 0.36 -11.62 23.45
C TRP A 169 -1.15 -11.39 23.49
N THR A 170 -1.82 -11.61 22.36
CA THR A 170 -3.28 -11.66 22.29
C THR A 170 -3.79 -12.73 23.24
N VAL A 171 -5.06 -12.65 23.63
CA VAL A 171 -5.71 -13.70 24.40
C VAL A 171 -6.65 -14.47 23.47
N ASP A 172 -6.49 -15.80 23.40
CA ASP A 172 -7.45 -16.68 22.78
C ASP A 172 -8.74 -16.66 23.61
N ARG A 173 -9.82 -16.14 23.02
CA ARG A 173 -11.11 -15.99 23.70
C ARG A 173 -11.76 -17.31 24.10
N LYS A 174 -11.42 -18.43 23.44
CA LYS A 174 -11.98 -19.75 23.76
C LYS A 174 -11.24 -20.39 24.93
N THR A 175 -9.92 -20.22 24.99
CA THR A 175 -9.07 -20.92 25.96
C THR A 175 -8.59 -20.04 27.12
N GLY A 176 -8.71 -18.73 27.00
CA GLY A 176 -8.18 -17.75 27.97
C GLY A 176 -6.64 -17.67 27.99
N LYS A 177 -5.95 -18.43 27.13
CA LYS A 177 -4.48 -18.49 27.05
C LYS A 177 -3.94 -17.50 26.03
N SER A 178 -2.62 -17.35 25.99
CA SER A 178 -1.94 -16.57 24.94
C SER A 178 -2.33 -17.08 23.55
N GLY A 179 -2.86 -16.19 22.73
CA GLY A 179 -3.13 -16.39 21.32
C GLY A 179 -1.87 -16.28 20.46
N VAL A 180 -2.07 -16.32 19.14
CA VAL A 180 -0.97 -16.40 18.15
C VAL A 180 -0.44 -15.04 17.68
N GLY A 181 -1.02 -13.94 18.16
CA GLY A 181 -0.66 -12.58 17.77
C GLY A 181 0.06 -11.86 18.89
N LEU A 182 1.13 -11.15 18.60
CA LEU A 182 1.80 -10.23 19.51
C LEU A 182 1.33 -8.80 19.19
N GLN A 183 0.74 -8.12 20.17
CA GLN A 183 0.19 -6.77 20.01
C GLN A 183 1.15 -5.73 20.58
N GLY A 184 1.46 -4.72 19.78
CA GLY A 184 2.11 -3.50 20.21
C GLY A 184 1.07 -2.40 20.36
N SER A 185 0.98 -1.81 21.54
CA SER A 185 -0.03 -0.81 21.88
C SER A 185 0.60 0.51 22.32
N ILE A 186 -0.03 1.63 21.94
CA ILE A 186 0.31 2.98 22.40
C ILE A 186 -0.91 3.52 23.16
N ALA A 187 -0.72 3.96 24.40
CA ALA A 187 -1.80 4.46 25.26
C ALA A 187 -3.04 3.54 25.31
N GLY A 188 -2.81 2.22 25.35
CA GLY A 188 -3.87 1.20 25.42
C GLY A 188 -4.55 0.87 24.08
N LYS A 189 -4.17 1.51 22.97
CA LYS A 189 -4.68 1.21 21.62
C LYS A 189 -3.71 0.34 20.86
N THR A 190 -4.21 -0.75 20.27
CA THR A 190 -3.39 -1.61 19.41
C THR A 190 -3.00 -0.89 18.12
N GLU A 191 -1.71 -0.68 17.92
CA GLU A 191 -1.15 -0.01 16.74
C GLU A 191 -0.44 -1.00 15.82
N LEU A 192 0.11 -2.08 16.38
CA LEU A 192 0.76 -3.16 15.64
C LEU A 192 0.27 -4.53 16.08
N VAL A 193 0.21 -5.46 15.13
CA VAL A 193 -0.01 -6.88 15.42
C VAL A 193 0.95 -7.72 14.60
N TRP A 194 1.77 -8.53 15.25
CA TRP A 194 2.62 -9.50 14.59
C TRP A 194 2.07 -10.91 14.79
N TYR A 195 1.85 -11.65 13.70
CA TYR A 195 1.42 -13.04 13.75
C TYR A 195 2.61 -13.96 13.46
N LYS A 196 3.03 -14.72 14.48
CA LYS A 196 4.21 -15.58 14.38
C LYS A 196 4.12 -16.64 13.27
N ASN A 197 2.94 -17.26 13.11
CA ASN A 197 2.72 -18.32 12.11
C ASN A 197 2.79 -17.80 10.66
N GLN A 198 2.31 -16.58 10.43
CA GLN A 198 2.26 -15.98 9.10
C GLN A 198 3.48 -15.12 8.81
N LYS A 199 4.26 -14.80 9.86
CA LYS A 199 5.39 -13.86 9.82
C LYS A 199 4.96 -12.53 9.22
N GLN A 200 3.76 -12.05 9.56
CA GLN A 200 3.20 -10.80 9.05
C GLN A 200 3.09 -9.78 10.16
N LEU A 201 3.53 -8.57 9.86
CA LEU A 201 3.35 -7.40 10.71
C LEU A 201 2.22 -6.55 10.13
N PHE A 202 1.16 -6.40 10.92
CA PHE A 202 0.03 -5.55 10.63
C PHE A 202 0.19 -4.22 11.36
N ARG A 203 -0.29 -3.15 10.72
CA ARG A 203 -0.40 -1.82 11.30
C ARG A 203 -1.85 -1.37 11.32
N ALA A 204 -2.25 -0.73 12.42
CA ALA A 204 -3.53 -0.06 12.53
C ALA A 204 -3.45 1.33 11.90
N ARG A 205 -4.51 1.73 11.19
CA ARG A 205 -4.77 3.13 10.81
C ARG A 205 -6.24 3.44 10.97
N THR A 206 -6.54 4.70 11.24
CA THR A 206 -7.89 5.21 11.37
C THR A 206 -8.20 6.09 10.17
N ILE A 207 -9.36 5.87 9.53
CA ILE A 207 -9.81 6.70 8.40
C ILE A 207 -9.92 8.16 8.89
N PRO A 208 -9.08 9.08 8.39
CA PRO A 208 -9.07 10.44 8.90
C PRO A 208 -10.21 11.28 8.27
N PRO A 209 -10.66 12.35 8.92
CA PRO A 209 -11.71 13.23 8.38
C PRO A 209 -11.36 13.85 7.01
N GLN A 210 -10.09 14.09 6.77
CA GLN A 210 -9.57 14.65 5.53
C GLN A 210 -9.35 13.62 4.41
N ALA A 211 -9.78 12.37 4.59
CA ALA A 211 -9.64 11.35 3.56
C ALA A 211 -10.47 11.71 2.31
N VAL A 212 -9.94 11.39 1.13
CA VAL A 212 -10.60 11.71 -0.13
C VAL A 212 -11.63 10.63 -0.42
N GLN A 213 -12.91 10.99 -0.37
CA GLN A 213 -14.02 10.10 -0.70
C GLN A 213 -14.36 10.19 -2.20
N ILE A 214 -14.52 9.03 -2.82
CA ILE A 214 -14.89 8.92 -4.24
C ILE A 214 -16.00 7.90 -4.36
N ASN A 215 -17.15 8.37 -4.82
CA ASN A 215 -18.27 7.53 -5.20
C ASN A 215 -18.35 7.49 -6.73
N ILE A 216 -18.55 6.29 -7.27
CA ILE A 216 -18.70 6.07 -8.70
C ILE A 216 -19.92 5.19 -8.97
N GLU A 217 -20.49 5.36 -10.16
CA GLU A 217 -21.36 4.36 -10.74
C GLU A 217 -20.50 3.28 -11.42
N ARG A 218 -20.74 2.02 -11.06
CA ARG A 218 -20.00 0.89 -11.63
C ARG A 218 -20.66 0.42 -12.91
N VAL A 219 -20.16 0.92 -14.05
CA VAL A 219 -20.55 0.48 -15.39
C VAL A 219 -19.39 -0.27 -16.02
N ARG A 220 -19.61 -1.51 -16.45
CA ARG A 220 -18.60 -2.36 -17.12
C ARG A 220 -18.79 -2.29 -18.63
N LEU A 221 -17.69 -2.14 -19.37
CA LEU A 221 -17.69 -2.31 -20.82
C LEU A 221 -17.89 -3.78 -21.18
N THR A 222 -18.54 -4.02 -22.32
CA THR A 222 -18.48 -5.33 -22.96
C THR A 222 -17.04 -5.61 -23.42
N PRO A 223 -16.62 -6.88 -23.54
CA PRO A 223 -15.29 -7.22 -24.07
C PRO A 223 -14.99 -6.56 -25.42
N GLU A 224 -15.98 -6.49 -26.32
CA GLU A 224 -15.86 -5.82 -27.62
C GLU A 224 -15.57 -4.32 -27.49
N ASN A 225 -16.38 -3.60 -26.69
CA ASN A 225 -16.17 -2.16 -26.48
C ASN A 225 -14.83 -1.87 -25.79
N TYR A 226 -14.40 -2.74 -24.87
CA TYR A 226 -13.09 -2.64 -24.24
C TYR A 226 -11.97 -2.77 -25.28
N VAL A 227 -11.96 -3.85 -26.08
CA VAL A 227 -10.93 -4.07 -27.10
C VAL A 227 -10.90 -2.92 -28.11
N LYS A 228 -12.07 -2.48 -28.59
CA LYS A 228 -12.17 -1.34 -29.51
C LYS A 228 -11.56 -0.07 -28.91
N THR A 229 -11.89 0.25 -27.67
CA THR A 229 -11.37 1.45 -26.97
C THR A 229 -9.85 1.40 -26.83
N ILE A 230 -9.29 0.25 -26.43
CA ILE A 230 -7.84 0.09 -26.28
C ILE A 230 -7.13 0.19 -27.64
N LEU A 231 -7.67 -0.44 -28.69
CA LEU A 231 -7.08 -0.36 -30.03
C LEU A 231 -7.07 1.07 -30.58
N THR A 232 -8.15 1.82 -30.37
CA THR A 232 -8.21 3.24 -30.76
C THR A 232 -7.16 4.06 -30.02
N ALA A 233 -7.06 3.92 -28.69
CA ALA A 233 -6.05 4.64 -27.90
C ALA A 233 -4.61 4.28 -28.32
N LEU A 234 -4.36 3.00 -28.62
CA LEU A 234 -3.06 2.55 -29.10
C LEU A 234 -2.70 3.15 -30.47
N GLN A 235 -3.66 3.19 -31.40
CA GLN A 235 -3.47 3.80 -32.72
C GLN A 235 -3.16 5.30 -32.62
N GLU A 236 -3.88 6.02 -31.76
CA GLU A 236 -3.61 7.44 -31.48
C GLU A 236 -2.19 7.64 -30.93
N GLN A 237 -1.77 6.81 -29.97
CA GLN A 237 -0.44 6.88 -29.39
C GLN A 237 0.65 6.62 -30.44
N ILE A 238 0.50 5.59 -31.29
CA ILE A 238 1.44 5.29 -32.37
C ILE A 238 1.52 6.45 -33.37
N SER A 239 0.37 7.03 -33.74
CA SER A 239 0.29 8.14 -34.69
C SER A 239 0.99 9.40 -34.16
N GLN A 240 0.94 9.65 -32.85
CA GLN A 240 1.64 10.76 -32.21
C GLN A 240 3.16 10.55 -32.14
N HIS A 241 3.64 9.30 -32.13
CA HIS A 241 5.07 8.97 -32.05
C HIS A 241 5.77 8.85 -33.43
N HIS A 242 5.01 8.88 -34.54
CA HIS A 242 5.53 8.92 -35.90
C HIS A 242 4.92 10.07 -36.70
N PRO A 243 5.41 11.33 -36.56
CA PRO A 243 4.78 12.45 -37.24
C PRO A 243 5.00 12.48 -38.76
N ASN A 244 5.99 11.78 -39.32
CA ASN A 244 6.21 11.71 -40.77
C ASN A 244 7.10 10.50 -41.12
N TYR A 245 6.54 9.53 -41.84
CA TYR A 245 7.33 8.70 -42.75
C TYR A 245 6.64 8.81 -44.11
N GLU A 246 7.02 9.82 -44.89
CA GLU A 246 6.87 9.78 -46.34
C GLU A 246 8.08 9.03 -46.88
N PRO A 247 7.94 7.80 -47.41
CA PRO A 247 8.91 7.30 -48.36
C PRO A 247 8.73 8.11 -49.64
N GLY A 248 9.77 8.85 -50.02
CA GLY A 248 9.80 9.67 -51.21
C GLY A 248 9.45 8.91 -52.49
N GLU A 249 8.94 9.70 -53.44
CA GLU A 249 8.66 9.36 -54.85
C GLU A 249 9.74 8.52 -55.54
#